data_AF-A0A5E4ECW8-F1
#
_entry.id   AF-A0A5E4ECW8-F1
#
_cell.length_a   1.000
_cell.length_b   1.000
_cell.length_c   1.000
_cell.angle_alpha   90.00
_cell.angle_beta   90.00
_cell.angle_gamma   90.00
#
_symmetry.space_group_name_H-M   'P 1'
#
loop_
_entity.id
_entity.type
_entity.pdbx_description
1 polymer ?
#
loop_
_entity_poly.entity_id
_entity_poly.type
_entity_poly.pdbx_seq_one_letter_code
_entity_poly.pdbx_strand_id
1 'polypeptide(L)'
;MSLTLDTILEAVIMPAIQSLNHTNTTFTLFCPRDQAFFNSKYPQPQLTLLKYHIVPFKFDRDTIEAYGGHGSNVRTLLPGHPLVVTSLPTRTGASYASINRVKITEWNVYNNGRLIVHGVEDFFDPAFQTLLYPQHDVTVVTKVLSHGFSWQREVIAYWFLLQALAATVLILAYTFCDKDDVQYIVAS
;
A
#
# COMPACT_ATOMS: atom_id res chain seq x y z
N MET A 1 -12.32 30.69 6.27
CA MET A 1 -12.79 29.36 5.80
C MET A 1 -11.68 28.28 5.78
N SER A 2 -10.40 28.58 6.08
CA SER A 2 -9.37 27.52 6.15
C SER A 2 -9.33 26.75 7.49
N LEU A 3 -9.73 27.38 8.60
CA LEU A 3 -9.76 26.74 9.94
C LEU A 3 -10.63 25.47 10.00
N THR A 4 -11.70 25.40 9.22
CA THR A 4 -12.55 24.21 9.12
C THR A 4 -11.89 23.10 8.32
N LEU A 5 -11.07 23.44 7.33
CA LEU A 5 -10.35 22.47 6.51
C LEU A 5 -9.18 21.89 7.32
N ASP A 6 -8.43 22.74 8.02
CA ASP A 6 -7.33 22.32 8.90
C ASP A 6 -7.82 21.43 10.05
N THR A 7 -8.94 21.78 10.69
CA THR A 7 -9.50 20.95 11.77
C THR A 7 -10.03 19.61 11.28
N ILE A 8 -10.65 19.55 10.09
CA ILE A 8 -11.09 18.28 9.48
C ILE A 8 -9.89 17.42 9.06
N LEU A 9 -8.85 18.05 8.51
CA LEU A 9 -7.58 17.39 8.17
C LEU A 9 -6.96 16.73 9.40
N GLU A 10 -6.87 17.48 10.50
CA GLU A 10 -6.29 17.00 11.75
C GLU A 10 -7.18 16.00 12.50
N ALA A 11 -8.51 16.11 12.41
CA ALA A 11 -9.41 15.20 13.12
C ALA A 11 -9.66 13.88 12.37
N VAL A 12 -9.70 13.90 11.04
CA VAL A 12 -10.13 12.76 10.23
C VAL A 12 -8.98 12.12 9.49
N ILE A 13 -8.09 12.93 8.94
CA ILE A 13 -7.06 12.48 8.02
C ILE A 13 -5.79 12.12 8.79
N MET A 14 -5.43 12.90 9.82
CA MET A 14 -4.24 12.62 10.63
C MET A 14 -4.29 11.30 11.40
N PRO A 15 -5.40 10.84 12.02
CA PRO A 15 -5.43 9.51 12.65
C PRO A 15 -5.23 8.38 11.63
N ALA A 16 -5.76 8.55 10.41
CA ALA A 16 -5.54 7.60 9.32
C ALA A 16 -4.09 7.62 8.80
N ILE A 17 -3.40 8.78 8.88
CA ILE A 17 -1.98 8.94 8.56
C ILE A 17 -1.08 8.45 9.72
N GLN A 18 -1.51 8.59 10.97
CA GLN A 18 -0.76 8.16 12.15
C GLN A 18 -0.64 6.63 12.20
N SER A 19 -1.67 5.93 11.69
CA SER A 19 -1.59 4.50 11.37
C SER A 19 -0.52 4.15 10.32
N LEU A 20 -0.06 5.12 9.52
CA LEU A 20 1.00 4.94 8.51
C LEU A 20 2.40 5.33 9.04
N ASN A 21 2.53 5.65 10.33
CA ASN A 21 3.80 5.85 11.05
C ASN A 21 4.74 6.92 10.44
N HIS A 22 4.21 7.92 9.76
CA HIS A 22 4.99 9.00 9.15
C HIS A 22 4.41 10.37 9.52
N THR A 23 5.15 11.15 10.29
CA THR A 23 4.77 12.52 10.69
C THR A 23 5.04 13.56 9.60
N ASN A 24 5.84 13.21 8.58
CA ASN A 24 6.28 14.07 7.48
C ASN A 24 5.77 13.60 6.09
N THR A 25 4.63 12.93 6.03
CA THR A 25 4.06 12.50 4.75
C THR A 25 3.29 13.63 4.08
N THR A 26 3.61 13.84 2.80
CA THR A 26 2.79 14.64 1.88
C THR A 26 1.59 13.81 1.45
N PHE A 27 0.41 14.41 1.41
CA PHE A 27 -0.82 13.81 0.90
C PHE A 27 -1.43 14.68 -0.18
N THR A 28 -2.14 14.01 -1.08
CA THR A 28 -2.80 14.62 -2.22
C THR A 28 -4.31 14.42 -2.11
N LEU A 29 -5.07 15.50 -2.18
CA LEU A 29 -6.52 15.51 -2.15
C LEU A 29 -7.06 15.87 -3.54
N PHE A 30 -7.97 15.03 -4.05
CA PHE A 30 -8.71 15.32 -5.26
C PHE A 30 -10.07 15.93 -4.90
N CYS A 31 -10.25 17.21 -5.22
CA CYS A 31 -11.46 17.95 -4.94
C CYS A 31 -12.36 17.98 -6.19
N PRO A 32 -13.55 17.38 -6.16
CA PRO A 32 -14.51 17.50 -7.25
C PRO A 32 -15.04 18.93 -7.34
N ARG A 33 -15.40 19.37 -8.56
CA ARG A 33 -16.07 20.66 -8.76
C ARG A 33 -17.42 20.69 -8.07
N ASP A 34 -17.87 21.89 -7.69
CA ASP A 34 -19.19 22.11 -7.10
C ASP A 34 -20.34 21.52 -7.94
N GLN A 35 -20.22 21.55 -9.27
CA GLN A 35 -21.20 20.95 -10.20
C GLN A 35 -21.38 19.44 -10.00
N ALA A 36 -20.33 18.73 -9.59
CA ALA A 36 -20.38 17.30 -9.29
C ALA A 36 -21.34 17.01 -8.14
N PHE A 37 -21.47 17.89 -7.14
CA PHE A 37 -22.38 17.67 -6.03
C PHE A 37 -23.85 17.67 -6.46
N PHE A 38 -24.20 18.42 -7.50
CA PHE A 38 -25.56 18.50 -8.04
C PHE A 38 -25.90 17.35 -8.99
N ASN A 39 -24.90 16.86 -9.73
CA ASN A 39 -25.10 15.84 -10.77
C ASN A 39 -24.66 14.43 -10.34
N SER A 40 -24.02 14.28 -9.18
CA SER A 40 -23.50 13.00 -8.75
C SER A 40 -24.58 12.08 -8.17
N LYS A 41 -24.24 10.79 -8.18
CA LYS A 41 -24.91 9.74 -7.42
C LYS A 41 -24.87 9.97 -5.90
N TYR A 42 -24.03 10.89 -5.41
CA TYR A 42 -23.74 11.12 -4.00
C TYR A 42 -24.06 12.56 -3.59
N PRO A 43 -25.35 12.96 -3.53
CA PRO A 43 -25.75 14.31 -3.12
C PRO A 43 -25.28 14.68 -1.70
N GLN A 44 -25.08 13.67 -0.84
CA GLN A 44 -24.37 13.83 0.44
C GLN A 44 -23.22 12.81 0.49
N PRO A 45 -21.97 13.22 0.20
CA PRO A 45 -20.84 12.30 0.18
C PRO A 45 -20.50 11.83 1.60
N GLN A 46 -20.40 10.51 1.77
CA GLN A 46 -20.00 9.89 3.04
C GLN A 46 -18.49 10.03 3.26
N LEU A 47 -18.05 9.90 4.52
CA LEU A 47 -16.63 9.98 4.90
C LEU A 47 -15.75 8.95 4.16
N THR A 48 -16.28 7.78 3.85
CA THR A 48 -15.59 6.74 3.07
C THR A 48 -15.23 7.23 1.66
N LEU A 49 -16.14 7.98 1.03
CA LEU A 49 -15.90 8.57 -0.29
C LEU A 49 -14.82 9.64 -0.21
N LEU A 50 -14.79 10.44 0.86
CA LEU A 50 -13.72 11.40 1.09
C LEU A 50 -12.35 10.71 1.22
N LYS A 51 -12.25 9.61 1.97
CA LYS A 51 -11.01 8.82 2.09
C LYS A 51 -10.55 8.27 0.74
N TYR A 52 -11.48 7.94 -0.15
CA TYR A 52 -11.16 7.48 -1.51
C TYR A 52 -10.55 8.58 -2.40
N HIS A 53 -10.86 9.85 -2.13
CA HIS A 53 -10.30 11.00 -2.84
C HIS A 53 -8.92 11.44 -2.30
N ILE A 54 -8.41 10.77 -1.27
CA ILE A 54 -7.13 11.11 -0.63
C ILE A 54 -6.09 10.06 -0.96
N VAL A 55 -4.93 10.53 -1.41
CA VAL A 55 -3.75 9.73 -1.73
C VAL A 55 -2.64 10.06 -0.73
N PRO A 56 -2.08 9.08 0.00
CA PRO A 56 -1.11 9.33 1.08
C PRO A 56 0.33 9.53 0.56
N PHE A 57 0.50 10.16 -0.61
CA PHE A 57 1.79 10.55 -1.18
C PHE A 57 1.61 11.75 -2.11
N LYS A 58 2.73 12.41 -2.46
CA LYS A 58 2.75 13.49 -3.46
C LYS A 58 2.38 12.92 -4.83
N PHE A 59 1.26 13.37 -5.39
CA PHE A 59 0.80 12.96 -6.71
C PHE A 59 0.70 14.20 -7.59
N ASP A 60 1.59 14.34 -8.56
CA ASP A 60 1.64 15.46 -9.49
C ASP A 60 1.65 14.99 -10.95
N ARG A 61 1.78 15.93 -11.89
CA ARG A 61 1.81 15.63 -13.32
C ARG A 61 3.02 14.76 -13.69
N ASP A 62 4.18 15.03 -13.10
CA ASP A 62 5.37 14.22 -13.35
C ASP A 62 5.17 12.79 -12.82
N THR A 63 4.51 12.67 -11.67
CA THR A 63 4.13 11.37 -11.09
C THR A 63 3.20 10.59 -12.00
N ILE A 64 2.14 11.22 -12.54
CA ILE A 64 1.21 10.51 -13.43
C ILE A 64 1.89 10.09 -14.75
N GLU A 65 2.82 10.90 -15.26
CA GLU A 65 3.63 10.56 -16.45
C GLU A 65 4.65 9.46 -16.16
N ALA A 66 5.20 9.41 -14.94
CA ALA A 66 6.11 8.37 -14.47
C ALA A 66 5.43 7.05 -14.11
N TYR A 67 4.15 7.06 -13.73
CA TYR A 67 3.32 5.86 -13.62
C TYR A 67 3.12 5.28 -15.03
N GLY A 68 4.06 4.41 -15.42
CA GLY A 68 4.37 3.97 -16.79
C GLY A 68 3.32 3.16 -17.52
N GLY A 69 2.10 3.69 -17.63
CA GLY A 69 1.07 3.17 -18.51
C GLY A 69 -0.34 3.38 -17.99
N HIS A 70 -1.26 3.51 -18.94
CA HIS A 70 -2.70 3.34 -18.72
C HIS A 70 -2.98 2.07 -17.90
N GLY A 71 -3.81 2.18 -16.86
CA GLY A 71 -4.15 1.08 -15.96
C GLY A 71 -3.30 1.00 -14.68
N SER A 72 -2.38 1.94 -14.44
CA SER A 72 -1.57 1.98 -13.22
C SER A 72 -2.40 2.27 -11.97
N ASN A 73 -2.07 1.60 -10.86
CA ASN A 73 -2.79 1.74 -9.59
C ASN A 73 -2.15 2.75 -8.65
N VAL A 74 -2.99 3.60 -8.08
CA VAL A 74 -2.67 4.65 -7.12
C VAL A 74 -3.37 4.30 -5.82
N ARG A 75 -2.60 3.99 -4.77
CA ARG A 75 -3.17 3.65 -3.46
C ARG A 75 -3.85 4.87 -2.83
N THR A 76 -5.04 4.68 -2.28
CA THR A 76 -5.77 5.72 -1.55
C THR A 76 -5.71 5.48 -0.04
N LEU A 77 -6.29 6.40 0.73
CA LEU A 77 -6.50 6.24 2.17
C LEU A 77 -7.62 5.23 2.49
N LEU A 78 -8.37 4.77 1.48
CA LEU A 78 -9.36 3.69 1.62
C LEU A 78 -8.68 2.33 1.31
N PRO A 79 -8.47 1.46 2.32
CA PRO A 79 -7.81 0.18 2.09
C PRO A 79 -8.58 -0.69 1.09
N GLY A 80 -7.84 -1.44 0.25
CA GLY A 80 -8.42 -2.31 -0.78
C GLY A 80 -8.96 -1.59 -2.02
N HIS A 81 -9.00 -0.26 -2.00
CA HIS A 81 -9.57 0.54 -3.08
C HIS A 81 -8.53 1.50 -3.70
N PRO A 82 -7.61 1.02 -4.55
CA PRO A 82 -6.80 1.90 -5.40
C PRO A 82 -7.63 2.66 -6.45
N LEU A 83 -7.12 3.83 -6.83
CA LEU A 83 -7.51 4.55 -8.03
C LEU A 83 -6.69 4.03 -9.23
N VAL A 84 -7.26 4.13 -10.43
CA VAL A 84 -6.63 3.65 -11.67
C VAL A 84 -6.40 4.82 -12.61
N VAL A 85 -5.17 4.98 -13.11
CA VAL A 85 -4.85 5.99 -14.11
C VAL A 85 -5.42 5.56 -15.47
N THR A 86 -6.38 6.31 -15.99
CA THR A 86 -7.11 5.96 -17.23
C THR A 86 -6.73 6.81 -18.43
N SER A 87 -6.11 7.98 -18.25
CA SER A 87 -5.57 8.73 -19.38
C SER A 87 -4.33 9.49 -18.92
N LEU A 88 -3.31 9.46 -19.76
CA LEU A 88 -2.07 10.18 -19.53
C LEU A 88 -2.13 11.54 -20.25
N PRO A 89 -1.60 12.60 -19.62
CA PRO A 89 -1.44 13.88 -20.30
C PRO A 89 -0.42 13.69 -21.44
N THR A 90 -0.72 14.23 -22.63
CA THR A 90 0.26 14.22 -23.72
C THR A 90 1.18 15.43 -23.59
N ARG A 91 2.44 15.26 -24.01
CA ARG A 91 3.45 16.34 -24.03
C ARG A 91 3.02 17.55 -24.87
N THR A 92 2.11 17.34 -25.83
CA THR A 92 1.56 18.39 -26.70
C THR A 92 0.39 19.16 -26.08
N GLY A 93 -0.08 18.78 -24.88
CA GLY A 93 -1.21 19.41 -24.22
C GLY A 93 -2.58 19.08 -24.83
N ALA A 94 -2.63 18.24 -25.86
CA ALA A 94 -3.86 17.86 -26.55
C ALA A 94 -4.72 16.84 -25.78
N SER A 95 -4.11 16.06 -24.87
CA SER A 95 -4.79 15.05 -24.05
C SER A 95 -4.82 15.45 -22.59
N TYR A 96 -5.93 15.13 -21.93
CA TYR A 96 -6.13 15.34 -20.51
C TYR A 96 -5.68 14.12 -19.69
N ALA A 97 -5.27 14.37 -18.46
CA ALA A 97 -5.07 13.32 -17.48
C ALA A 97 -6.42 12.90 -16.88
N SER A 98 -6.63 11.59 -16.71
CA SER A 98 -7.81 11.08 -16.01
C SER A 98 -7.47 9.92 -15.09
N ILE A 99 -8.19 9.86 -13.98
CA ILE A 99 -8.12 8.81 -12.96
C ILE A 99 -9.54 8.27 -12.79
N ASN A 100 -9.73 6.95 -12.86
CA ASN A 100 -11.05 6.31 -12.84
C ASN A 100 -12.03 6.89 -13.87
N ARG A 101 -11.53 7.31 -15.04
CA ARG A 101 -12.25 8.07 -16.09
C ARG A 101 -12.76 9.45 -15.67
N VAL A 102 -12.41 9.91 -14.48
CA VAL A 102 -12.65 11.28 -14.05
C VAL A 102 -11.45 12.12 -14.46
N LYS A 103 -11.72 13.21 -15.19
CA LYS A 103 -10.68 14.14 -15.65
C LYS A 103 -10.13 14.95 -14.49
N ILE A 104 -8.81 15.10 -14.45
CA ILE A 104 -8.15 16.10 -13.61
C ILE A 104 -8.26 17.44 -14.34
N THR A 105 -8.95 18.38 -13.72
CA THR A 105 -9.33 19.66 -14.32
C THR A 105 -8.26 20.71 -14.05
N GLU A 106 -7.76 20.74 -12.81
CA GLU A 106 -6.81 21.73 -12.34
C GLU A 106 -5.74 21.05 -11.49
N TRP A 107 -4.47 21.29 -11.83
CA TRP A 107 -3.36 20.77 -11.07
C TRP A 107 -2.91 21.79 -10.03
N ASN A 108 -2.60 21.34 -8.81
CA ASN A 108 -1.92 22.14 -7.80
C ASN A 108 -2.71 23.41 -7.40
N VAL A 109 -4.02 23.26 -7.20
CA VAL A 109 -4.94 24.34 -6.77
C VAL A 109 -4.53 24.91 -5.41
N TYR A 110 -4.03 24.05 -4.53
CA TYR A 110 -3.44 24.42 -3.25
C TYR A 110 -2.27 23.52 -2.94
N ASN A 111 -1.19 24.08 -2.39
CA ASN A 111 -0.02 23.33 -1.98
C ASN A 111 0.76 24.05 -0.89
N ASN A 112 0.89 23.39 0.26
CA ASN A 112 1.68 23.87 1.40
C ASN A 112 2.84 22.93 1.75
N GLY A 113 3.24 22.05 0.81
CA GLY A 113 4.27 21.03 0.99
C GLY A 113 3.80 19.75 1.69
N ARG A 114 2.74 19.83 2.51
CA ARG A 114 2.18 18.68 3.24
C ARG A 114 0.84 18.21 2.64
N LEU A 115 -0.02 19.14 2.28
CA LEU A 115 -1.27 18.95 1.55
C LEU A 115 -1.11 19.54 0.15
N ILE A 116 -1.43 18.73 -0.84
CA ILE A 116 -1.58 19.15 -2.23
C ILE A 116 -3.02 18.91 -2.64
N VAL A 117 -3.65 19.86 -3.31
CA VAL A 117 -5.03 19.76 -3.80
C VAL A 117 -5.05 19.86 -5.31
N HIS A 118 -5.73 18.91 -5.96
CA HIS A 118 -6.05 18.97 -7.39
C HIS A 118 -7.56 19.05 -7.59
N GLY A 119 -7.98 19.81 -8.59
CA GLY A 119 -9.37 19.82 -9.06
C GLY A 119 -9.65 18.63 -9.95
N VAL A 120 -10.79 17.98 -9.74
CA VAL A 120 -11.32 16.92 -10.61
C VAL A 120 -12.74 17.26 -11.06
N GLU A 121 -13.15 16.64 -12.17
CA GLU A 121 -14.45 16.94 -12.78
C GLU A 121 -15.64 16.41 -11.97
N ASP A 122 -15.51 15.22 -11.39
CA ASP A 122 -16.57 14.51 -10.67
C ASP A 122 -15.99 13.67 -9.52
N PHE A 123 -16.85 13.03 -8.73
CA PHE A 123 -16.43 12.09 -7.69
C PHE A 123 -15.90 10.78 -8.29
N PHE A 124 -14.85 10.23 -7.69
CA PHE A 124 -14.42 8.86 -7.98
C PHE A 124 -15.41 7.85 -7.42
N ASP A 125 -15.92 6.95 -8.28
CA ASP A 125 -16.77 5.84 -7.87
C ASP A 125 -15.91 4.65 -7.39
N PRO A 126 -16.03 4.19 -6.13
CA PRO A 126 -15.32 2.99 -5.66
C PRO A 126 -15.68 1.73 -6.46
N ALA A 127 -16.90 1.65 -7.02
CA ALA A 127 -17.32 0.52 -7.85
C ALA A 127 -16.55 0.44 -9.18
N PHE A 128 -15.91 1.53 -9.61
CA PHE A 128 -15.10 1.57 -10.83
C PHE A 128 -14.04 0.46 -10.85
N GLN A 129 -13.36 0.27 -9.72
CA GLN A 129 -12.33 -0.76 -9.61
C GLN A 129 -12.93 -2.17 -9.62
N THR A 130 -13.97 -2.41 -8.82
CA THR A 130 -14.62 -3.72 -8.72
C THR A 130 -15.16 -4.20 -10.06
N LEU A 131 -15.65 -3.28 -10.89
CA LEU A 131 -16.29 -3.61 -12.16
C LEU A 131 -15.31 -3.71 -13.34
N LEU A 132 -14.28 -2.87 -13.39
CA LEU A 132 -13.39 -2.79 -14.56
C LEU A 132 -12.00 -3.38 -14.33
N TYR A 133 -11.58 -3.51 -13.07
CA TYR A 133 -10.26 -4.04 -12.71
C TYR A 133 -10.32 -4.94 -11.45
N PRO A 134 -11.07 -6.06 -11.51
CA PRO A 134 -11.21 -6.97 -10.36
C PRO A 134 -9.88 -7.55 -9.88
N GLN A 135 -8.86 -7.58 -10.75
CA GLN A 135 -7.52 -8.07 -10.42
C GLN A 135 -6.83 -7.28 -9.30
N HIS A 136 -7.21 -6.01 -9.07
CA HIS A 136 -6.58 -5.17 -8.05
C HIS A 136 -7.17 -5.36 -6.65
N ASP A 137 -8.38 -5.94 -6.55
CA ASP A 137 -9.06 -6.27 -5.30
C ASP A 137 -8.41 -7.48 -4.58
N VAL A 138 -7.78 -8.37 -5.36
CA VAL A 138 -7.16 -9.62 -4.86
C VAL A 138 -5.96 -9.37 -3.92
N THR A 139 -5.36 -8.18 -3.95
CA THR A 139 -4.18 -7.87 -3.13
C THR A 139 -4.45 -7.84 -1.62
N VAL A 140 -5.71 -7.73 -1.18
CA VAL A 140 -6.07 -7.89 0.24
C VAL A 140 -6.04 -9.37 0.64
N VAL A 141 -6.49 -10.29 -0.20
CA VAL A 141 -6.50 -11.73 0.09
C VAL A 141 -5.07 -12.26 0.18
N THR A 142 -4.19 -11.84 -0.73
CA THR A 142 -2.78 -12.30 -0.70
C THR A 142 -2.00 -11.65 0.45
N LYS A 143 -2.28 -10.39 0.81
CA LYS A 143 -1.60 -9.77 1.97
C LYS A 143 -2.07 -10.36 3.29
N VAL A 144 -3.35 -10.63 3.48
CA VAL A 144 -3.88 -11.29 4.68
C VAL A 144 -3.30 -12.69 4.84
N LEU A 145 -3.13 -13.45 3.74
CA LEU A 145 -2.44 -14.74 3.76
C LEU A 145 -0.93 -14.60 4.03
N SER A 146 -0.26 -13.59 3.46
CA SER A 146 1.20 -13.41 3.65
C SER A 146 1.58 -12.91 5.04
N HIS A 147 0.74 -12.09 5.69
CA HIS A 147 0.97 -11.60 7.04
C HIS A 147 0.73 -12.68 8.10
N GLY A 148 -0.05 -13.72 7.76
CA GLY A 148 -0.24 -14.91 8.59
C GLY A 148 0.86 -15.96 8.49
N PHE A 149 1.82 -15.82 7.56
CA PHE A 149 2.81 -16.85 7.23
C PHE A 149 4.27 -16.45 7.50
N SER A 150 4.52 -15.34 8.22
CA SER A 150 5.89 -14.86 8.49
C SER A 150 6.57 -15.51 9.70
N TRP A 151 5.82 -16.10 10.64
CA TRP A 151 6.38 -16.70 11.85
C TRP A 151 6.97 -18.10 11.65
N GLN A 152 6.64 -18.78 10.54
CA GLN A 152 7.11 -20.15 10.29
C GLN A 152 8.60 -20.24 9.91
N ARG A 153 9.18 -19.21 9.27
CA ARG A 153 10.57 -19.28 8.79
C ARG A 153 11.58 -19.41 9.92
N GLU A 154 11.37 -18.71 11.03
CA GLU A 154 12.27 -18.81 12.19
C GLU A 154 12.08 -20.15 12.92
N VAL A 155 10.83 -20.56 13.16
CA VAL A 155 10.53 -21.84 13.84
C VAL A 155 11.08 -23.03 13.05
N ILE A 156 10.96 -23.02 11.73
CA ILE A 156 11.51 -24.07 10.85
C ILE A 156 13.05 -24.07 10.91
N ALA A 157 13.70 -22.90 10.92
CA ALA A 157 15.15 -22.82 11.03
C ALA A 157 15.66 -23.38 12.37
N TYR A 158 14.98 -23.06 13.49
CA TYR A 158 15.30 -23.63 14.80
C TYR A 158 15.13 -25.16 14.84
N TRP A 159 14.10 -25.69 14.19
CA TRP A 159 13.88 -27.14 14.11
C TRP A 159 15.01 -27.88 13.38
N PHE A 160 15.47 -27.34 12.24
CA PHE A 160 16.60 -27.90 11.50
C PHE A 160 17.92 -27.82 12.27
N LEU A 161 18.17 -26.72 12.98
CA LEU A 161 19.35 -26.58 13.85
C LEU A 161 19.33 -27.59 15.00
N LEU A 162 18.16 -27.87 15.58
CA LEU A 162 17.99 -28.84 16.66
C LEU A 162 18.24 -30.28 16.18
N GLN A 163 17.77 -30.62 14.97
CA GLN A 163 18.09 -31.92 14.35
C GLN A 163 19.58 -32.06 14.04
N ALA A 164 20.22 -31.01 13.53
CA ALA A 164 21.66 -31.03 13.23
C ALA A 164 22.51 -31.19 14.51
N LEU A 165 22.11 -30.53 15.61
CA LEU A 165 22.75 -30.71 16.93
C LEU A 165 22.57 -32.13 17.47
N ALA A 166 21.37 -32.71 17.37
CA ALA A 166 21.14 -34.08 17.80
C ALA A 166 21.99 -35.09 17.00
N ALA A 167 22.07 -34.92 15.67
CA ALA A 167 22.87 -35.78 14.80
C ALA A 167 24.37 -35.67 15.10
N THR A 168 24.87 -34.46 15.35
CA THR A 168 26.29 -34.24 15.69
C THR A 168 26.66 -34.84 17.06
N VAL A 169 25.79 -34.72 18.07
CA VAL A 169 26.00 -35.39 19.37
C VAL A 169 25.99 -36.91 19.23
N LEU A 170 25.08 -37.46 18.43
CA LEU A 170 25.00 -38.91 18.18
C LEU A 170 26.27 -39.42 17.48
N ILE A 171 26.75 -38.72 16.45
CA ILE A 171 28.00 -39.06 15.76
C ILE A 171 29.18 -39.00 16.73
N LEU A 172 29.26 -37.95 17.58
CA LEU A 172 30.31 -37.84 18.58
C LEU A 172 30.28 -39.02 19.56
N ALA A 173 29.10 -39.40 20.06
CA ALA A 173 28.93 -40.55 20.95
C ALA A 173 29.39 -41.86 20.29
N TYR A 174 29.07 -42.10 19.02
CA TYR A 174 29.57 -43.28 18.29
C TYR A 174 31.09 -43.25 18.13
N THR A 175 31.68 -42.10 17.78
CA THR A 175 33.14 -41.98 17.59
C THR A 175 33.95 -42.01 18.89
N PHE A 176 33.34 -41.66 20.03
CA PHE A 176 33.95 -41.76 21.35
C PHE A 176 33.84 -43.18 21.90
N CYS A 177 32.71 -43.86 21.69
CA CYS A 177 32.50 -45.24 22.12
C CYS A 177 33.43 -46.23 21.39
N ASP A 178 33.83 -45.91 20.15
CA ASP A 178 34.72 -46.76 19.35
C ASP A 178 36.22 -46.62 19.72
N LYS A 179 36.59 -45.66 20.60
CA LYS A 179 37.99 -45.39 20.97
C LYS A 179 38.50 -46.12 22.21
N ASP A 180 37.64 -46.79 22.97
CA ASP A 180 38.02 -47.35 24.28
C ASP A 180 38.40 -48.85 24.27
N ASP A 181 38.51 -49.51 23.10
CA ASP A 181 38.77 -50.97 23.04
C ASP A 181 40.01 -51.40 22.24
N VAL A 182 41.09 -50.61 22.32
CA VAL A 182 42.42 -51.09 21.89
C VAL A 182 43.48 -50.72 22.92
N GLN A 183 43.66 -51.56 23.94
CA GLN A 183 44.95 -51.89 24.60
C GLN A 183 44.73 -52.74 25.86
N TYR A 184 44.67 -54.07 25.74
CA TYR A 184 45.15 -54.99 26.79
C TYR A 184 45.60 -56.32 26.16
N ILE A 185 46.77 -56.30 25.52
CA ILE A 185 47.62 -57.49 25.42
C ILE A 185 49.02 -57.04 25.87
N VAL A 186 49.67 -57.89 26.68
CA VAL A 186 51.00 -57.81 27.30
C VAL A 186 50.99 -57.33 28.76
N ALA A 187 50.90 -58.29 29.70
CA ALA A 187 51.86 -58.47 30.79
C ALA A 187 51.44 -59.66 31.70
N SER A 188 51.97 -60.85 31.42
CA SER A 188 52.75 -61.70 32.35
C SER A 188 52.89 -63.12 31.83
#